data_AF-A0A7C2G5X4-F1
#
_entry.id   AF-A0A7C2G5X4-F1
#
_cell.length_a   1.000
_cell.length_b   1.000
_cell.length_c   1.000
_cell.angle_alpha   90.00
_cell.angle_beta   90.00
_cell.angle_gamma   90.00
#
_symmetry.space_group_name_H-M   'P 1'
#
loop_
_entity.id
_entity.type
_entity.pdbx_description
1 polymer ?
#
loop_
_entity_poly.entity_id
_entity_poly.type
_entity_poly.pdbx_seq_one_letter_code
_entity_poly.pdbx_strand_id
1 'polypeptide(L)'
;MQRHPWRRQRIQRRYCSFRSPGMTSAAPPARHYFAAFPAELENIDIVCTNIKKLLTRSGSKDILFDVELLAREALVNAITHGSCMDKKKKVTFELRLRCDDIIMEITDAGEGFDWKEKITKETQVTSEDDRGLPIFKHYADEVSYNDKGNKLFMKKRINVSCRG
;
A
#
# COMPACT_ATOMS: atom_id res chain seq x y z
N MET A 1 -13.53 -29.04 -18.54
CA MET A 1 -12.74 -29.21 -17.29
C MET A 1 -11.35 -28.64 -17.50
N GLN A 2 -11.17 -27.33 -17.29
CA GLN A 2 -9.86 -26.68 -17.43
C GLN A 2 -9.30 -26.37 -16.05
N ARG A 3 -8.11 -26.92 -15.76
CA ARG A 3 -7.35 -26.70 -14.53
C ARG A 3 -6.44 -25.48 -14.74
N HIS A 4 -6.66 -24.39 -14.00
CA HIS A 4 -5.73 -23.25 -13.94
C HIS A 4 -4.59 -23.56 -12.95
N PRO A 5 -3.30 -23.45 -13.32
CA PRO A 5 -2.18 -23.72 -12.43
C PRO A 5 -1.67 -22.43 -11.77
N TRP A 6 -2.17 -22.09 -10.58
CA TRP A 6 -1.52 -21.07 -9.73
C TRP A 6 -0.32 -21.71 -9.00
N ARG A 7 0.85 -21.64 -9.62
CA ARG A 7 2.14 -22.01 -8.99
C ARG A 7 2.47 -20.98 -7.90
N ARG A 8 2.50 -21.45 -6.64
CA ARG A 8 3.23 -20.82 -5.54
C ARG A 8 4.72 -20.81 -5.89
N GLN A 9 5.30 -19.65 -6.20
CA GLN A 9 6.75 -19.50 -6.20
C GLN A 9 7.21 -18.89 -4.88
N ARG A 10 7.84 -19.72 -4.05
CA ARG A 10 8.74 -19.28 -2.98
C ARG A 10 9.87 -18.50 -3.66
N ILE A 11 9.91 -17.19 -3.47
CA ILE A 11 11.06 -16.37 -3.87
C ILE A 11 12.22 -16.79 -2.96
N GLN A 12 13.14 -17.58 -3.50
CA GLN A 12 14.41 -17.87 -2.85
C GLN A 12 15.25 -16.58 -2.80
N ARG A 13 15.62 -16.18 -1.59
CA ARG A 13 16.62 -15.14 -1.33
C ARG A 13 17.94 -15.55 -1.98
N ARG A 14 18.34 -14.87 -3.05
CA ARG A 14 19.74 -14.85 -3.51
C ARG A 14 20.31 -13.48 -3.15
N TYR A 15 21.06 -13.43 -2.05
CA TYR A 15 21.96 -12.31 -1.79
C TYR A 15 23.16 -12.46 -2.73
N CYS A 16 23.35 -11.49 -3.62
CA CYS A 16 24.57 -11.38 -4.40
C CYS A 16 25.70 -10.93 -3.46
N SER A 17 26.66 -11.81 -3.18
CA SER A 17 27.82 -11.50 -2.36
C SER A 17 28.95 -10.99 -3.26
N PHE A 18 29.11 -9.67 -3.35
CA PHE A 18 30.36 -9.05 -3.79
C PHE A 18 30.87 -8.18 -2.63
N ARG A 19 31.97 -8.61 -2.00
CA ARG A 19 32.63 -7.87 -0.92
C ARG A 19 33.78 -7.06 -1.52
N SER A 20 33.68 -5.74 -1.43
CA SER A 20 34.83 -4.83 -1.50
C SER A 20 35.17 -4.36 -0.08
N PRO A 21 36.46 -4.23 0.30
CA PRO A 21 36.86 -3.84 1.63
C PRO A 21 36.88 -2.30 1.77
N GLY A 22 36.14 -1.76 2.74
CA GLY A 22 36.33 -0.38 3.20
C GLY A 22 35.15 0.58 3.00
N MET A 23 33.95 0.24 3.46
CA MET A 23 32.89 1.24 3.71
C MET A 23 32.20 0.93 5.04
N THR A 24 32.01 1.96 5.83
CA THR A 24 31.34 1.95 7.14
C THR A 24 29.97 1.27 7.04
N SER A 25 29.80 0.19 7.81
CA SER A 25 28.62 -0.68 7.81
C SER A 25 27.41 -0.04 8.50
N ALA A 26 26.75 0.91 7.84
CA ALA A 26 25.34 1.15 8.11
C ALA A 26 24.53 0.11 7.33
N ALA A 27 23.73 -0.70 8.03
CA ALA A 27 22.80 -1.62 7.36
C ALA A 27 21.94 -0.81 6.37
N PRO A 28 21.67 -1.33 5.16
CA PRO A 28 20.84 -0.62 4.19
C PRO A 28 19.50 -0.25 4.85
N PRO A 29 18.98 0.97 4.62
CA PRO A 29 17.76 1.41 5.26
C PRO A 29 16.63 0.42 4.98
N ALA A 30 15.79 0.15 5.98
CA ALA A 30 14.60 -0.66 5.78
C ALA A 30 13.76 -0.04 4.66
N ARG A 31 13.37 -0.86 3.67
CA ARG A 31 12.56 -0.45 2.50
C ARG A 31 11.18 -1.10 2.49
N HIS A 32 10.76 -1.61 3.64
CA HIS A 32 9.52 -2.35 3.79
C HIS A 32 8.92 -2.07 5.16
N TYR A 33 7.63 -1.78 5.18
CA TYR A 33 6.82 -1.65 6.39
C TYR A 33 5.56 -2.50 6.24
N PHE A 34 5.26 -3.30 7.27
CA PHE A 34 4.05 -4.10 7.35
C PHE A 34 3.39 -3.85 8.71
N ALA A 35 2.08 -3.70 8.71
CA ALA A 35 1.28 -3.55 9.91
C ALA A 35 -0.04 -4.30 9.79
N ALA A 36 -0.53 -4.77 10.93
CA ALA A 36 -1.73 -5.58 11.01
C ALA A 36 -2.43 -5.22 12.33
N PHE A 37 -3.57 -4.55 12.26
CA PHE A 37 -4.15 -3.84 13.40
C PHE A 37 -5.70 -3.91 13.40
N PRO A 38 -6.35 -3.70 14.55
CA PRO A 38 -7.81 -3.57 14.64
C PRO A 38 -8.37 -2.47 13.75
N ALA A 39 -9.59 -2.64 13.23
CA ALA A 39 -10.23 -1.63 12.37
C ALA A 39 -10.70 -0.39 13.16
N GLU A 40 -9.74 0.42 13.62
CA GLU A 40 -9.94 1.65 14.39
C GLU A 40 -9.19 2.81 13.72
N LEU A 41 -9.83 3.98 13.65
CA LEU A 41 -9.27 5.16 12.98
C LEU A 41 -7.97 5.66 13.64
N GLU A 42 -7.80 5.46 14.95
CA GLU A 42 -6.57 5.81 15.68
C GLU A 42 -5.33 5.08 15.14
N ASN A 43 -5.50 3.88 14.57
CA ASN A 43 -4.39 3.13 13.98
C ASN A 43 -3.86 3.78 12.68
N ILE A 44 -4.64 4.66 12.04
CA ILE A 44 -4.21 5.35 10.82
C ILE A 44 -3.01 6.26 11.11
N ASP A 45 -3.04 7.01 12.21
CA ASP A 45 -1.95 7.95 12.53
C ASP A 45 -0.66 7.22 12.93
N ILE A 46 -0.78 6.02 13.52
CA ILE A 46 0.35 5.12 13.78
C ILE A 46 0.97 4.67 12.45
N VAL A 47 0.14 4.27 11.47
CA VAL A 47 0.62 3.89 10.13
C VAL A 47 1.30 5.07 9.45
N CYS A 48 0.67 6.24 9.38
CA CYS A 48 1.24 7.45 8.76
C CYS A 48 2.57 7.86 9.41
N THR A 49 2.67 7.78 10.74
CA THR A 49 3.91 8.03 11.47
C THR A 49 5.03 7.08 11.05
N ASN A 50 4.72 5.79 10.85
CA ASN A 50 5.70 4.80 10.41
C ASN A 50 6.09 4.95 8.94
N ILE A 51 5.16 5.32 8.07
CA ILE A 51 5.43 5.70 6.67
C ILE A 51 6.43 6.86 6.65
N LYS A 52 6.16 7.93 7.42
CA LYS A 52 7.06 9.09 7.52
C LYS A 52 8.46 8.71 7.99
N LYS A 53 8.57 7.84 9.01
CA LYS A 53 9.87 7.33 9.49
C LYS A 53 10.59 6.51 8.41
N LEU A 54 9.88 5.65 7.69
CA LEU A 54 10.45 4.82 6.63
C LEU A 54 11.02 5.69 5.49
N LEU A 55 10.20 6.59 4.95
CA LEU A 55 10.57 7.47 3.84
C LEU A 55 11.68 8.47 4.23
N THR A 56 11.68 8.92 5.48
CA THR A 56 12.78 9.73 6.02
C THR A 56 14.11 8.98 6.00
N ARG A 57 14.11 7.72 6.45
CA ARG A 57 15.32 6.90 6.53
C ARG A 57 15.82 6.42 5.17
N SER A 58 14.93 6.31 4.18
CA SER A 58 15.29 5.94 2.81
C SER A 58 15.72 7.12 1.94
N GLY A 59 15.64 8.36 2.46
CA GLY A 59 15.92 9.57 1.68
C GLY A 59 14.84 9.91 0.64
N SER A 60 13.61 9.43 0.84
CA SER A 60 12.48 9.57 -0.09
C SER A 60 11.36 10.46 0.51
N LYS A 61 11.73 11.57 1.16
CA LYS A 61 10.76 12.48 1.80
C LYS A 61 9.94 13.30 0.81
N ASP A 62 10.46 13.49 -0.40
CA ASP A 62 9.86 14.21 -1.51
C ASP A 62 8.48 13.65 -1.89
N ILE A 63 8.29 12.34 -1.75
CA ILE A 63 7.04 11.63 -2.04
C ILE A 63 6.15 11.40 -0.82
N LEU A 64 6.52 11.94 0.36
CA LEU A 64 5.82 11.67 1.61
C LEU A 64 4.33 12.07 1.55
N PHE A 65 4.04 13.25 1.00
CA PHE A 65 2.67 13.75 0.91
C PHE A 65 1.77 12.81 0.12
N ASP A 66 2.20 12.43 -1.09
CA ASP A 66 1.43 11.54 -1.97
C ASP A 66 1.19 10.18 -1.33
N VAL A 67 2.22 9.59 -0.70
CA VAL A 67 2.11 8.29 -0.05
C VAL A 67 1.21 8.36 1.18
N GLU A 68 1.32 9.41 1.99
CA GLU A 68 0.47 9.60 3.17
C GLU A 68 -0.99 9.83 2.80
N LEU A 69 -1.25 10.62 1.75
CA LEU A 69 -2.60 10.86 1.24
C LEU A 69 -3.25 9.56 0.75
N LEU A 70 -2.56 8.81 -0.12
CA LEU A 70 -3.02 7.52 -0.63
C LEU A 70 -3.26 6.51 0.50
N ALA A 71 -2.33 6.42 1.47
CA ALA A 71 -2.45 5.51 2.59
C ALA A 71 -3.64 5.88 3.50
N ARG A 72 -3.79 7.16 3.85
CA ARG A 72 -4.89 7.62 4.71
C ARG A 72 -6.24 7.33 4.08
N GLU A 73 -6.40 7.67 2.81
CA GLU A 73 -7.64 7.45 2.07
C GLU A 73 -7.97 5.94 1.95
N ALA A 74 -6.99 5.11 1.61
CA ALA A 74 -7.17 3.66 1.55
C ALA A 74 -7.53 3.04 2.91
N LEU A 75 -6.90 3.51 3.98
CA LEU A 75 -7.14 3.00 5.33
C LEU A 75 -8.50 3.44 5.88
N VAL A 76 -8.91 4.68 5.65
CA VAL A 76 -10.27 5.15 5.97
C VAL A 76 -11.27 4.22 5.29
N ASN A 77 -11.15 4.02 3.97
CA ASN A 77 -12.07 3.16 3.22
C ASN A 77 -12.11 1.71 3.74
N ALA A 78 -10.95 1.12 4.03
CA ALA A 78 -10.84 -0.22 4.59
C ALA A 78 -11.48 -0.36 5.98
N ILE A 79 -11.36 0.67 6.83
CA ILE A 79 -11.87 0.67 8.20
C ILE A 79 -13.38 0.97 8.22
N THR A 80 -13.82 2.03 7.55
CA THR A 80 -15.21 2.51 7.58
C THR A 80 -16.13 1.63 6.76
N HIS A 81 -15.76 1.32 5.51
CA HIS A 81 -16.62 0.59 4.59
C HIS A 81 -16.35 -0.91 4.60
N GLY A 82 -15.08 -1.32 4.54
CA GLY A 82 -14.72 -2.74 4.53
C GLY A 82 -15.02 -3.42 5.87
N SER A 83 -14.48 -2.86 6.96
CA SER A 83 -14.58 -3.46 8.29
C SER A 83 -15.73 -2.93 9.14
N CYS A 84 -16.47 -1.91 8.68
CA CYS A 84 -17.57 -1.27 9.43
C CYS A 84 -17.15 -0.77 10.82
N MET A 85 -15.90 -0.35 10.99
CA MET A 85 -15.29 0.06 12.26
C MET A 85 -15.38 -1.02 13.38
N ASP A 86 -15.51 -2.28 13.01
CA ASP A 86 -15.53 -3.39 13.97
C ASP A 86 -14.10 -3.69 14.44
N LYS A 87 -13.80 -3.34 15.69
CA LYS A 87 -12.50 -3.55 16.33
C LYS A 87 -12.08 -5.03 16.40
N LYS A 88 -13.02 -5.97 16.27
CA LYS A 88 -12.72 -7.41 16.20
C LYS A 88 -12.19 -7.82 14.83
N LYS A 89 -12.44 -7.01 13.80
CA LYS A 89 -11.90 -7.19 12.46
C LYS A 89 -10.52 -6.55 12.34
N LYS A 90 -9.74 -7.11 11.41
CA LYS A 90 -8.34 -6.75 11.23
C LYS A 90 -8.13 -6.14 9.85
N VAL A 91 -7.37 -5.06 9.80
CA VAL A 91 -6.85 -4.46 8.57
C VAL A 91 -5.35 -4.74 8.50
N THR A 92 -4.86 -5.06 7.30
CA THR A 92 -3.43 -5.17 7.03
C THR A 92 -2.99 -4.10 6.06
N PHE A 93 -1.83 -3.50 6.33
CA PHE A 93 -1.18 -2.50 5.49
C PHE A 93 0.25 -2.95 5.20
N GLU A 94 0.66 -2.88 3.94
CA GLU A 94 2.02 -3.15 3.51
C GLU A 94 2.52 -2.04 2.59
N LEU A 95 3.71 -1.52 2.85
CA LEU A 95 4.40 -0.52 2.04
C LEU A 95 5.78 -1.03 1.66
N ARG A 96 6.03 -1.21 0.37
CA ARG A 96 7.33 -1.61 -0.17
C ARG A 96 7.92 -0.48 -1.01
N LEU A 97 9.13 -0.08 -0.69
CA LEU A 97 9.90 0.93 -1.41
C LEU A 97 10.94 0.24 -2.32
N ARG A 98 10.74 0.32 -3.62
CA ARG A 98 11.71 -0.13 -4.63
C ARG A 98 12.47 1.06 -5.20
N CYS A 99 13.32 0.82 -6.19
CA CYS A 99 14.14 1.87 -6.80
C CYS A 99 13.32 2.82 -7.66
N ASP A 100 12.33 2.26 -8.33
CA ASP A 100 11.53 2.89 -9.37
C ASP A 100 10.05 3.01 -8.97
N ASP A 101 9.63 2.33 -7.91
CA ASP A 101 8.25 2.39 -7.41
C ASP A 101 8.11 2.29 -5.89
N ILE A 102 6.97 2.76 -5.42
CA ILE A 102 6.35 2.39 -4.16
C ILE A 102 5.15 1.51 -4.46
N ILE A 103 5.01 0.45 -3.68
CA ILE A 103 3.83 -0.40 -3.68
C ILE A 103 3.16 -0.33 -2.31
N MET A 104 1.85 -0.11 -2.32
CA MET A 104 0.98 -0.19 -1.15
C MET A 104 -0.05 -1.29 -1.35
N GLU A 105 -0.23 -2.14 -0.34
CA GLU A 105 -1.28 -3.14 -0.30
C GLU A 105 -2.09 -2.99 1.00
N ILE A 106 -3.40 -2.91 0.87
CA ILE A 106 -4.34 -2.81 1.99
C ILE A 106 -5.34 -3.95 1.87
N THR A 107 -5.63 -4.63 2.96
CA THR A 107 -6.65 -5.69 3.01
C THR A 107 -7.49 -5.53 4.25
N ASP A 108 -8.81 -5.56 4.07
CA ASP A 108 -9.79 -5.54 5.15
C ASP A 108 -10.54 -6.88 5.26
N ALA A 109 -11.24 -7.07 6.37
CA ALA A 109 -12.01 -8.28 6.65
C ALA A 109 -13.49 -8.17 6.20
N GLY A 110 -13.80 -7.25 5.29
CA GLY A 110 -15.12 -7.04 4.75
C GLY A 110 -15.54 -8.06 3.70
N GLU A 111 -16.80 -7.93 3.29
CA GLU A 111 -17.34 -8.70 2.15
C GLU A 111 -16.86 -8.19 0.80
N GLY A 112 -16.18 -7.04 0.79
CA GLY A 112 -15.72 -6.37 -0.42
C GLY A 112 -16.88 -5.77 -1.21
N PHE A 113 -16.58 -5.26 -2.40
CA PHE A 113 -17.54 -4.54 -3.25
C PHE A 113 -17.23 -4.74 -4.73
N ASP A 114 -18.24 -4.54 -5.59
CA ASP A 114 -18.02 -4.51 -7.03
C ASP A 114 -17.38 -3.17 -7.43
N TRP A 115 -16.06 -3.17 -7.42
CA TRP A 115 -15.24 -2.02 -7.79
C TRP A 115 -15.33 -1.70 -9.29
N LYS A 116 -15.64 -2.67 -10.14
CA LYS A 116 -15.77 -2.46 -11.60
C LYS A 116 -17.04 -1.67 -11.89
N GLU A 117 -18.12 -2.06 -11.22
CA GLU A 117 -19.39 -1.32 -11.30
C GLU A 117 -19.22 0.09 -10.70
N LYS A 118 -18.54 0.22 -9.56
CA LYS A 118 -18.30 1.53 -8.91
C LYS A 118 -17.53 2.49 -9.83
N ILE A 119 -16.39 2.06 -10.40
CA ILE A 119 -15.59 2.89 -11.32
C ILE A 119 -16.39 3.32 -12.56
N THR A 120 -17.29 2.46 -13.05
CA THR A 120 -18.11 2.75 -14.23
C THR A 120 -19.19 3.80 -13.95
N LYS A 121 -19.68 3.91 -12.71
CA LYS A 121 -20.73 4.84 -12.29
C LYS A 121 -20.24 6.22 -11.86
N GLU A 122 -18.93 6.42 -11.70
CA GLU A 122 -18.31 7.65 -11.16
C GLU A 122 -18.45 8.92 -12.01
N THR A 123 -19.21 8.90 -13.11
CA THR A 123 -19.58 10.13 -13.82
C THR A 123 -20.54 11.04 -13.02
N GLN A 124 -20.95 10.66 -11.80
CA GLN A 124 -21.96 11.34 -10.99
C GLN A 124 -21.57 11.48 -9.49
N VAL A 125 -20.38 11.97 -9.16
CA VAL A 125 -19.92 12.06 -7.75
C VAL A 125 -20.34 13.38 -7.07
N THR A 126 -21.09 13.30 -5.96
CA THR A 126 -21.54 14.46 -5.16
C THR A 126 -21.39 14.29 -3.63
N SER A 127 -20.80 13.20 -3.13
CA SER A 127 -20.69 12.90 -1.69
C SER A 127 -19.23 12.83 -1.20
N GLU A 128 -19.00 13.02 0.10
CA GLU A 128 -17.65 12.96 0.70
C GLU A 128 -17.05 11.54 0.73
N ASP A 129 -17.90 10.50 0.71
CA ASP A 129 -17.55 9.07 0.73
C ASP A 129 -17.00 8.54 -0.61
N ASP A 130 -17.15 9.31 -1.68
CA ASP A 130 -16.74 8.93 -3.04
C ASP A 130 -15.45 9.61 -3.50
N ARG A 131 -14.70 10.24 -2.57
CA ARG A 131 -13.44 10.93 -2.90
C ARG A 131 -12.26 9.98 -3.09
N GLY A 132 -12.33 8.75 -2.58
CA GLY A 132 -11.18 7.83 -2.59
C GLY A 132 -10.71 7.42 -3.98
N LEU A 133 -11.63 7.02 -4.84
CA LEU A 133 -11.30 6.59 -6.20
C LEU A 133 -10.75 7.73 -7.08
N PRO A 134 -11.32 8.95 -7.05
CA PRO A 134 -10.69 10.14 -7.65
C PRO A 134 -9.27 10.41 -7.13
N ILE A 135 -9.03 10.30 -5.82
CA ILE A 135 -7.69 10.47 -5.22
C ILE A 135 -6.73 9.41 -5.76
N PHE A 136 -7.13 8.13 -5.77
CA PHE A 136 -6.29 7.04 -6.27
C PHE A 136 -5.96 7.24 -7.76
N LYS A 137 -6.95 7.63 -8.58
CA LYS A 137 -6.77 7.92 -10.01
C LYS A 137 -5.78 9.06 -10.27
N HIS A 138 -5.70 10.05 -9.38
CA HIS A 138 -4.84 11.22 -9.58
C HIS A 138 -3.41 11.00 -9.03
N TYR A 139 -3.27 10.31 -7.90
CA TYR A 139 -1.99 10.23 -7.18
C TYR A 139 -1.22 8.91 -7.36
N ALA A 140 -1.87 7.84 -7.83
CA ALA A 140 -1.24 6.55 -8.12
C ALA A 140 -1.15 6.30 -9.63
N ASP A 141 -0.13 5.55 -10.04
CA ASP A 141 0.08 5.16 -11.44
C ASP A 141 -0.65 3.87 -11.81
N GLU A 142 -0.80 2.95 -10.85
CA GLU A 142 -1.59 1.73 -11.01
C GLU A 142 -2.45 1.53 -9.76
N VAL A 143 -3.72 1.20 -9.95
CA VAL A 143 -4.68 0.92 -8.89
C VAL A 143 -5.48 -0.31 -9.30
N SER A 144 -5.59 -1.28 -8.41
CA SER A 144 -6.45 -2.46 -8.65
C SER A 144 -6.99 -3.00 -7.34
N TYR A 145 -8.15 -3.66 -7.45
CA TYR A 145 -8.72 -4.43 -6.36
C TYR A 145 -8.67 -5.91 -6.71
N ASN A 146 -8.65 -6.79 -5.70
CA ASN A 146 -8.88 -8.21 -5.93
C ASN A 146 -10.32 -8.48 -6.39
N ASP A 147 -10.60 -9.73 -6.80
CA ASP A 147 -11.94 -10.11 -7.29
C ASP A 147 -13.05 -9.88 -6.26
N LYS A 148 -12.74 -10.04 -4.96
CA LYS A 148 -13.69 -9.79 -3.87
C LYS A 148 -13.91 -8.28 -3.64
N GLY A 149 -12.96 -7.42 -3.97
CA GLY A 149 -13.01 -5.98 -3.68
C GLY A 149 -12.59 -5.58 -2.25
N ASN A 150 -12.00 -6.49 -1.47
CA ASN A 150 -11.55 -6.23 -0.09
C ASN A 150 -10.02 -6.15 0.05
N LYS A 151 -9.29 -6.14 -1.08
CA LYS A 151 -7.86 -5.89 -1.12
C LYS A 151 -7.57 -4.87 -2.21
N LEU A 152 -6.96 -3.77 -1.81
CA LEU A 152 -6.48 -2.70 -2.68
C LEU A 152 -4.98 -2.83 -2.89
N PHE A 153 -4.56 -2.75 -4.15
CA PHE A 153 -3.18 -2.60 -4.58
C PHE A 153 -3.01 -1.23 -5.23
N MET A 154 -1.99 -0.49 -4.81
CA MET A 154 -1.58 0.76 -5.44
C MET A 154 -0.08 0.73 -5.73
N LYS A 155 0.29 1.26 -6.89
CA LYS A 155 1.68 1.51 -7.25
C LYS A 155 1.86 2.94 -7.66
N LYS A 156 2.93 3.56 -7.18
CA LYS A 156 3.38 4.89 -7.58
C LYS A 156 4.82 4.82 -8.04
N ARG A 157 5.11 5.27 -9.25
CA ARG A 157 6.45 5.41 -9.78
C ARG A 157 7.15 6.55 -9.05
N ILE A 158 8.40 6.32 -8.71
CA ILE A 158 9.24 7.27 -7.99
C ILE A 158 10.60 7.31 -8.68
N ASN A 159 11.26 8.46 -8.63
CA ASN A 159 12.66 8.54 -9.04
C ASN A 159 13.54 8.54 -7.78
N VAL A 160 13.58 7.41 -7.09
CA VAL A 160 14.45 7.28 -5.93
C VAL A 160 15.82 6.86 -6.44
N SER A 161 16.80 7.75 -6.27
CA SER A 161 18.19 7.37 -6.51
C SER A 161 18.56 6.24 -5.56
N CYS A 162 18.48 5.00 -6.05
CA CYS A 162 19.08 3.85 -5.39
C CYS A 162 20.59 4.03 -5.47
N ARG A 163 21.15 4.84 -4.55
CA ARG A 163 22.59 4.85 -4.34
C ARG A 163 22.95 3.48 -3.76
N GLY A 164 23.47 2.63 -4.65
CA GLY A 164 24.07 1.34 -4.30
C GLY A 164 25.35 1.51 -3.52
#